data_AF-A0A323VEN7-F1
#
_entry.id   AF-A0A323VEN7-F1
#
_cell.length_a   1.000
_cell.length_b   1.000
_cell.length_c   1.000
_cell.angle_alpha   90.00
_cell.angle_beta   90.00
_cell.angle_gamma   90.00
#
_symmetry.space_group_name_H-M   'P 1'
#
loop_
_entity.id
_entity.type
_entity.pdbx_description
1 polymer ?
#
loop_
_entity_poly.entity_id
_entity_poly.type
_entity_poly.pdbx_seq_one_letter_code
_entity_poly.pdbx_strand_id
1 'polypeptide(L)'
;MRGIVVIDQPVEDRVVGWQVNVGVGRPSAMAGAWVLPADDPRIPKLLDGRVLVTTERAAHRFGRGAAVHHLAMAILAETSWMTAVAPLNTPRIPTRPRARAAADPRASAALTLATWVAELLGAWDRIEQQRVAEPPLVARGGATARPLPPGWAPAESAPPTEAPLAA
;
A
#
# COMPACT_ATOMS: atom_id res chain seq x y z
N MET A 1 -12.86 -6.81 1.58
CA MET A 1 -11.47 -6.66 1.09
C MET A 1 -10.59 -6.19 2.23
N ARG A 2 -9.44 -6.84 2.39
CA ARG A 2 -8.45 -6.63 3.44
C ARG A 2 -7.59 -5.40 3.08
N GLY A 3 -7.38 -4.49 4.03
CA GLY A 3 -6.64 -3.23 3.80
C GLY A 3 -5.14 -3.42 3.58
N ILE A 4 -4.39 -2.32 3.50
CA ILE A 4 -2.93 -2.34 3.37
C ILE A 4 -2.32 -2.05 4.74
N VAL A 5 -1.22 -2.72 5.08
CA VAL A 5 -0.40 -2.37 6.24
C VAL A 5 1.00 -2.07 5.79
N VAL A 6 1.50 -0.90 6.20
CA VAL A 6 2.90 -0.51 6.03
C VAL A 6 3.64 -0.80 7.33
N ILE A 7 4.69 -1.62 7.26
CA ILE A 7 5.49 -2.05 8.42
C ILE A 7 6.92 -1.53 8.30
N ASP A 8 7.45 -1.06 9.43
CA ASP A 8 8.86 -0.80 9.65
C ASP A 8 9.35 -1.45 10.96
N GLN A 9 10.64 -1.75 11.03
CA GLN A 9 11.32 -2.18 12.25
C GLN A 9 12.53 -1.25 12.45
N PRO A 10 12.29 -0.04 12.99
CA PRO A 10 13.31 1.01 13.07
C PRO A 10 14.45 0.67 14.04
N VAL A 11 14.16 -0.19 15.02
CA VAL A 11 15.11 -0.76 15.99
C VAL A 11 14.72 -2.23 16.25
N GLU A 12 15.67 -3.03 16.75
CA GLU A 12 15.51 -4.48 16.90
C GLU A 12 14.29 -4.88 17.73
N ASP A 13 14.00 -4.16 18.83
CA ASP A 13 12.95 -4.51 19.79
C ASP A 13 11.59 -3.85 19.52
N ARG A 14 11.43 -3.09 18.43
CA ARG A 14 10.18 -2.35 18.13
C ARG A 14 9.76 -2.45 16.67
N VAL A 15 8.47 -2.66 16.47
CA VAL A 15 7.83 -2.68 15.16
C VAL A 15 6.81 -1.56 15.10
N VAL A 16 6.82 -0.82 14.00
CA VAL A 16 5.86 0.24 13.71
C VAL A 16 4.97 -0.20 12.56
N GLY A 17 3.65 -0.06 12.72
CA GLY A 17 2.69 -0.36 11.68
C GLY A 17 1.71 0.77 11.43
N TRP A 18 1.39 1.00 10.15
CA TRP A 18 0.34 1.92 9.71
C TRP A 18 -0.67 1.19 8.85
N GLN A 19 -1.95 1.35 9.17
CA GLN A 19 -3.04 0.84 8.36
C GLN A 19 -3.46 1.89 7.33
N VAL A 20 -3.54 1.49 6.08
CA VAL A 20 -4.15 2.27 5.00
C VAL A 20 -5.41 1.54 4.53
N ASN A 21 -6.54 2.24 4.59
CA ASN A 21 -7.80 1.72 4.11
C ASN A 21 -7.90 1.95 2.60
N VAL A 22 -8.43 0.94 1.92
CA VAL A 22 -8.78 0.95 0.49
C VAL A 22 -10.09 0.20 0.30
N GLY A 23 -10.98 0.68 -0.56
CA GLY A 23 -12.20 -0.05 -0.92
C GLY A 23 -13.38 0.82 -1.32
N VAL A 24 -14.39 0.16 -1.90
CA VAL A 24 -15.62 0.80 -2.39
C VAL A 24 -16.32 1.57 -1.27
N GLY A 25 -16.61 2.84 -1.52
CA GLY A 25 -17.34 3.71 -0.59
C GLY A 25 -16.52 4.24 0.59
N ARG A 26 -15.19 4.09 0.59
CA ARG A 26 -14.29 4.71 1.58
C ARG A 26 -13.13 5.41 0.90
N PRO A 27 -12.77 6.63 1.33
CA PRO A 27 -11.59 7.29 0.80
C PRO A 27 -10.33 6.49 1.15
N SER A 28 -9.43 6.40 0.18
CA SER A 28 -8.08 5.88 0.38
C SER A 28 -7.34 6.75 1.40
N ALA A 29 -7.27 6.29 2.65
CA ALA A 29 -6.81 7.10 3.76
C ALA A 29 -6.08 6.25 4.81
N MET A 30 -5.18 6.90 5.54
CA MET A 30 -4.61 6.34 6.76
C MET A 30 -5.70 6.14 7.81
N ALA A 31 -5.72 4.97 8.45
CA ALA A 31 -6.83 4.54 9.29
C ALA A 31 -6.41 4.15 10.71
N GLY A 32 -5.12 3.96 10.96
CA GLY A 32 -4.60 3.61 12.27
C GLY A 32 -3.09 3.48 12.26
N ALA A 33 -2.51 3.55 13.45
CA ALA A 33 -1.08 3.39 13.70
C ALA A 33 -0.87 2.62 14.99
N TRP A 34 0.24 1.90 15.07
CA TRP A 34 0.67 1.22 16.27
C TRP A 34 2.19 1.09 16.33
N VAL A 35 2.71 1.07 17.56
CA VAL A 35 4.11 0.77 17.87
C VAL A 35 4.10 -0.31 18.93
N LEU A 36 4.67 -1.47 18.62
CA LEU A 36 4.63 -2.66 19.48
C LEU A 36 6.05 -3.20 19.70
N PRO A 37 6.28 -3.94 20.81
CA PRO A 37 7.46 -4.80 20.93
C PRO A 37 7.57 -5.75 19.73
N ALA A 38 8.79 -6.06 19.30
CA ALA A 38 9.00 -6.89 18.10
C ALA A 38 8.42 -8.31 18.21
N ASP A 39 8.33 -8.85 19.44
CA ASP A 39 7.80 -10.19 19.72
C ASP A 39 6.34 -10.15 20.21
N ASP A 40 5.64 -9.02 20.02
CA ASP A 40 4.26 -8.90 20.43
C ASP A 40 3.35 -9.88 19.64
N PRO A 41 2.61 -10.79 20.33
CA PRO A 41 1.84 -11.84 19.67
C PRO A 41 0.63 -11.32 18.89
N ARG A 42 0.32 -10.02 18.98
CA ARG A 42 -0.75 -9.39 18.19
C ARG A 42 -0.33 -9.07 16.76
N ILE A 43 0.97 -8.96 16.48
CA ILE A 43 1.48 -8.56 15.16
C ILE A 43 0.96 -9.47 14.04
N PRO A 44 1.02 -10.81 14.12
CA PRO A 44 0.49 -11.68 13.06
C PRO A 44 -0.99 -11.41 12.75
N LYS A 45 -1.82 -11.19 13.78
CA LYS A 45 -3.26 -10.87 13.60
C LYS A 45 -3.48 -9.51 12.95
N LEU A 46 -2.59 -8.54 13.20
CA LEU A 46 -2.65 -7.22 12.55
C LEU A 46 -2.28 -7.29 11.07
N LEU A 47 -1.45 -8.25 10.67
CA LEU A 47 -1.03 -8.47 9.28
C LEU A 47 -1.97 -9.40 8.50
N ASP A 48 -2.69 -10.29 9.19
CA ASP A 48 -3.46 -11.35 8.56
C ASP A 48 -4.40 -10.84 7.46
N GLY A 49 -4.23 -11.43 6.28
CA GLY A 49 -4.99 -11.13 5.08
C GLY A 49 -4.70 -9.80 4.42
N ARG A 50 -3.87 -8.93 4.97
CA ARG A 50 -3.65 -7.58 4.44
C ARG A 50 -2.52 -7.56 3.42
N VAL A 51 -2.58 -6.60 2.49
CA VAL A 51 -1.43 -6.34 1.63
C VAL A 51 -0.34 -5.74 2.49
N LEU A 52 0.76 -6.47 2.64
CA LEU A 52 1.91 -6.01 3.38
C LEU A 52 2.78 -5.12 2.49
N VAL A 53 3.15 -3.95 2.99
CA VAL A 53 4.19 -3.09 2.42
C VAL A 53 5.27 -2.95 3.48
N THR A 54 6.51 -3.30 3.17
CA THR A 54 7.61 -3.25 4.14
C THR A 54 8.63 -2.20 3.74
N THR A 55 9.21 -1.51 4.73
CA THR A 55 10.51 -0.87 4.55
C THR A 55 11.59 -1.94 4.31
N GLU A 56 12.77 -1.54 3.83
CA GLU A 56 13.91 -2.45 3.66
C GLU A 56 14.32 -3.10 4.99
N ARG A 57 14.28 -2.34 6.10
CA ARG A 57 14.60 -2.84 7.44
C ARG A 57 13.63 -3.91 7.91
N ALA A 58 12.33 -3.66 7.76
CA ALA A 58 11.30 -4.63 8.12
C ALA A 58 11.32 -5.89 7.25
N ALA A 59 11.80 -5.80 6.01
CA ALA A 59 11.77 -6.91 5.07
C ALA A 59 12.58 -8.13 5.55
N HIS A 60 13.60 -7.92 6.39
CA HIS A 60 14.38 -9.01 6.98
C HIS A 60 13.55 -9.93 7.89
N ARG A 61 12.58 -9.36 8.63
CA ARG A 61 11.74 -10.10 9.58
C ARG A 61 10.39 -10.51 8.98
N PHE A 62 9.76 -9.61 8.23
CA PHE A 62 8.39 -9.79 7.74
C PHE A 62 8.31 -10.24 6.29
N GLY A 63 9.46 -10.46 5.64
CA GLY A 63 9.56 -10.72 4.21
C GLY A 63 9.38 -9.45 3.37
N ARG A 64 9.69 -9.56 2.08
CA ARG A 64 9.48 -8.44 1.15
C ARG A 64 7.99 -8.25 0.91
N GLY A 65 7.45 -7.11 1.36
CA GLY A 65 6.11 -6.68 1.02
C GLY A 65 5.96 -6.21 -0.44
N ALA A 66 4.75 -5.79 -0.80
CA ALA A 66 4.44 -5.19 -2.08
C ALA A 66 5.27 -3.93 -2.34
N ALA A 67 5.81 -3.81 -3.55
CA ALA A 67 6.62 -2.67 -3.94
C ALA A 67 5.73 -1.44 -4.24
N VAL A 68 5.84 -0.38 -3.44
CA VAL A 68 5.09 0.87 -3.64
C VAL A 68 5.49 1.58 -4.94
N HIS A 69 6.73 1.40 -5.39
CA HIS A 69 7.13 1.97 -6.68
C HIS A 69 6.38 1.33 -7.85
N HIS A 70 6.06 0.03 -7.78
CA HIS A 70 5.22 -0.63 -8.79
C HIS A 70 3.80 -0.09 -8.79
N LEU A 71 3.26 0.33 -7.63
CA LEU A 71 1.99 1.06 -7.59
C LEU A 71 2.07 2.36 -8.40
N ALA A 72 3.08 3.18 -8.11
CA ALA A 72 3.25 4.47 -8.79
C ALA A 72 3.35 4.28 -10.31
N MET A 73 4.11 3.28 -10.76
CA MET A 73 4.26 2.96 -12.18
C MET A 73 2.98 2.41 -12.81
N ALA A 74 2.23 1.56 -12.11
CA ALA A 74 0.95 1.07 -12.58
C ALA A 74 -0.06 2.21 -12.78
N ILE A 75 -0.13 3.15 -11.82
CA ILE A 75 -1.01 4.33 -11.92
C ILE A 75 -0.57 5.22 -13.09
N LEU A 76 0.73 5.48 -13.23
CA LEU A 76 1.25 6.27 -14.36
C LEU A 76 0.89 5.64 -15.71
N ALA A 77 1.13 4.35 -15.87
CA ALA A 77 0.85 3.63 -17.11
C ALA A 77 -0.63 3.71 -17.49
N GLU A 78 -1.53 3.50 -16.52
CA GLU A 78 -2.97 3.61 -16.76
C GLU A 78 -3.35 5.04 -17.13
N THR A 79 -2.83 6.04 -16.41
CA THR A 79 -3.11 7.45 -16.67
C THR A 79 -2.66 7.87 -18.07
N SER A 80 -1.46 7.46 -18.48
CA SER A 80 -0.94 7.72 -19.83
C SER A 80 -1.81 7.10 -20.92
N TRP A 81 -2.25 5.86 -20.72
CA TRP A 81 -3.17 5.21 -21.66
C TRP A 81 -4.50 5.97 -21.75
N MET A 82 -5.11 6.30 -20.62
CA MET A 82 -6.41 6.98 -20.63
C MET A 82 -6.34 8.36 -21.28
N THR A 83 -5.26 9.11 -21.04
CA THR A 83 -5.03 10.45 -21.64
C THR A 83 -4.86 10.39 -23.16
N ALA A 84 -4.36 9.27 -23.69
CA ALA A 84 -4.27 9.04 -25.13
C ALA A 84 -5.63 8.73 -25.78
N VAL A 85 -6.61 8.24 -25.01
CA VAL A 85 -7.95 7.90 -25.49
C VAL A 85 -8.94 9.05 -25.30
N ALA A 86 -8.81 9.82 -24.21
CA ALA A 86 -9.65 10.97 -23.92
C ALA A 86 -8.87 12.04 -23.13
N PRO A 87 -9.16 13.33 -23.32
CA PRO A 87 -8.57 14.39 -22.51
C PRO A 87 -9.10 14.28 -21.07
N LEU A 88 -8.21 13.93 -20.13
CA LEU A 88 -8.56 13.76 -18.72
C LEU A 88 -7.91 14.81 -17.84
N ASN A 89 -8.60 15.15 -16.75
CA ASN A 89 -8.00 15.92 -15.68
C ASN A 89 -7.11 15.01 -14.83
N THR A 90 -5.87 14.80 -15.28
CA THR A 90 -4.95 13.86 -14.65
C THR A 90 -4.53 14.37 -13.26
N PRO A 91 -4.77 13.60 -12.18
CA PRO A 91 -4.27 13.98 -10.88
C PRO A 91 -2.74 13.92 -10.89
N ARG A 92 -2.11 14.77 -10.08
CA ARG A 92 -0.67 14.66 -9.82
C ARG A 92 -0.38 13.31 -9.15
N ILE A 93 0.43 12.48 -9.79
CA ILE A 93 0.86 11.18 -9.26
C ILE A 93 2.24 11.36 -8.59
N PRO A 94 2.38 11.17 -7.27
CA PRO A 94 3.67 11.27 -6.61
C PRO A 94 4.54 10.06 -6.96
N THR A 95 5.59 10.27 -7.74
CA THR A 95 6.52 9.18 -8.16
C THR A 95 7.58 8.85 -7.11
N ARG A 96 7.70 9.68 -6.07
CA ARG A 96 8.63 9.52 -4.96
C ARG A 96 7.95 9.90 -3.64
N PRO A 97 8.32 9.25 -2.54
CA PRO A 97 7.80 9.63 -1.23
C PRO A 97 8.36 10.99 -0.82
N ARG A 98 7.53 11.79 -0.15
CA ARG A 98 7.98 12.99 0.55
C ARG A 98 8.19 12.63 2.02
N ALA A 99 9.37 12.92 2.55
CA ALA A 99 9.69 12.66 3.95
C ALA A 99 8.63 13.28 4.90
N ARG A 100 8.18 12.49 5.87
CA ARG A 100 7.25 12.88 6.93
C ARG A 100 7.86 12.53 8.27
N ALA A 101 7.94 13.52 9.16
CA ALA A 101 8.30 13.30 10.55
C ALA A 101 7.04 12.87 11.33
N ALA A 102 7.16 11.78 12.08
CA ALA A 102 6.18 11.42 13.10
C ALA A 102 6.58 12.06 14.44
N ALA A 103 5.63 12.14 15.38
CA ALA A 103 5.92 12.58 16.75
C ALA A 103 6.96 11.66 17.42
N ASP A 104 6.89 10.35 17.18
CA ASP A 104 7.97 9.41 17.45
C ASP A 104 8.87 9.29 16.21
N PRO A 105 10.16 9.68 16.28
CA PRO A 105 11.09 9.58 15.16
C PRO A 105 11.16 8.17 14.54
N ARG A 106 10.99 7.12 15.36
CA ARG A 106 11.01 5.72 14.92
C ARG A 106 9.89 5.40 13.93
N ALA A 107 8.78 6.12 14.00
CA ALA A 107 7.65 5.92 13.10
C ALA A 107 7.76 6.71 11.79
N SER A 108 8.78 7.55 11.61
CA SER A 108 8.87 8.48 10.47
C SER A 108 9.01 7.78 9.11
N ALA A 109 9.79 6.70 9.02
CA ALA A 109 9.96 5.96 7.76
C ALA A 109 8.66 5.22 7.38
N ALA A 110 8.06 4.51 8.34
CA ALA A 110 6.76 3.88 8.15
C ALA A 110 5.67 4.89 7.76
N LEU A 111 5.61 6.04 8.43
CA LEU A 111 4.66 7.12 8.13
C LEU A 111 4.91 7.73 6.73
N THR A 112 6.17 7.96 6.37
CA THR A 112 6.56 8.46 5.04
C THR A 112 6.04 7.52 3.96
N LEU A 113 6.25 6.21 4.13
CA LEU A 113 5.84 5.21 3.17
C LEU A 113 4.30 5.04 3.14
N ALA A 114 3.64 5.04 4.31
CA ALA A 114 2.18 4.98 4.40
C ALA A 114 1.48 6.18 3.78
N THR A 115 2.03 7.39 3.99
CA THR A 115 1.53 8.61 3.37
C THR A 115 1.66 8.53 1.85
N TRP A 116 2.80 8.07 1.35
CA TRP A 116 3.01 7.92 -0.09
C TRP A 116 2.02 6.91 -0.71
N VAL A 117 1.81 5.77 -0.06
CA VAL A 117 0.80 4.78 -0.47
C VAL A 117 -0.60 5.41 -0.49
N ALA A 118 -0.99 6.14 0.55
CA ALA A 118 -2.29 6.80 0.62
C ALA A 118 -2.48 7.85 -0.48
N GLU A 119 -1.46 8.66 -0.78
CA GLU A 119 -1.51 9.66 -1.86
C GLU A 119 -1.66 8.99 -3.24
N LEU A 120 -0.92 7.91 -3.51
CA LEU A 120 -1.04 7.14 -4.74
C LEU A 120 -2.43 6.53 -4.90
N LEU A 121 -2.97 5.93 -3.84
CA LEU A 121 -4.32 5.36 -3.85
C LEU A 121 -5.40 6.42 -3.99
N GLY A 122 -5.20 7.62 -3.46
CA GLY A 122 -6.08 8.76 -3.67
C GLY A 122 -6.03 9.28 -5.11
N ALA A 123 -4.87 9.20 -5.77
CA ALA A 123 -4.76 9.49 -7.20
C ALA A 123 -5.48 8.44 -8.04
N TRP A 124 -5.31 7.15 -7.71
CA TRP A 124 -6.02 6.04 -8.35
C TRP A 124 -7.54 6.19 -8.25
N ASP A 125 -8.06 6.51 -7.08
CA ASP A 125 -9.50 6.69 -6.87
C ASP A 125 -10.08 7.78 -7.79
N ARG A 126 -9.36 8.89 -8.00
CA ARG A 126 -9.79 9.95 -8.94
C ARG A 126 -9.76 9.49 -10.40
N ILE A 127 -8.74 8.72 -10.78
CA ILE A 127 -8.63 8.15 -12.13
C ILE A 127 -9.81 7.21 -12.38
N GLU A 128 -10.12 6.34 -11.41
CA GLU A 128 -11.26 5.43 -11.49
C GLU A 128 -12.59 6.17 -11.60
N GLN A 129 -12.80 7.24 -10.82
CA GLN A 129 -14.00 8.07 -10.92
C GLN A 129 -14.18 8.66 -12.33
N GLN A 130 -13.10 9.16 -12.95
CA GLN A 130 -13.13 9.66 -14.33
C GLN A 130 -13.40 8.53 -15.33
N ARG A 131 -12.76 7.37 -15.13
CA ARG A 131 -12.97 6.20 -15.99
C ARG A 131 -14.42 5.76 -16.03
N VAL A 132 -15.09 5.76 -14.88
CA VAL A 132 -16.51 5.36 -14.77
C VAL A 132 -17.43 6.42 -15.38
N ALA A 133 -17.06 7.71 -15.29
CA ALA A 133 -17.83 8.80 -15.88
C ALA A 133 -17.71 8.88 -17.41
N GLU A 134 -16.65 8.33 -18.00
CA GLU A 134 -16.34 8.41 -19.43
C GLU A 134 -16.63 7.07 -20.14
N PRO A 135 -17.73 6.96 -20.92
CA PRO A 135 -18.12 5.72 -21.61
C PRO A 135 -17.01 4.99 -22.41
N PRO A 136 -16.12 5.67 -23.17
CA PRO A 136 -15.07 4.97 -23.92
C PRO A 136 -13.99 4.33 -23.02
N LEU A 137 -13.90 4.70 -21.74
CA LEU A 137 -12.87 4.21 -20.81
C LEU A 137 -13.37 3.06 -19.91
N VAL A 138 -14.69 2.82 -19.85
CA VAL A 138 -15.31 1.76 -19.04
C VAL A 138 -14.84 0.35 -19.43
N ALA A 139 -14.43 0.16 -20.70
CA ALA A 139 -14.08 -1.15 -21.26
C ALA A 139 -12.88 -1.85 -20.61
N ARG A 140 -11.95 -1.13 -19.93
CA ARG A 140 -10.70 -1.71 -19.39
C ARG A 140 -10.73 -2.07 -17.89
N GLY A 141 -11.88 -1.97 -17.22
CA GLY A 141 -12.00 -2.27 -15.79
C GLY A 141 -13.13 -3.21 -15.38
N GLY A 142 -14.16 -3.33 -16.24
CA GLY A 142 -15.43 -3.93 -15.86
C GLY A 142 -16.20 -3.06 -14.84
N ALA A 143 -17.48 -3.35 -14.64
CA ALA A 143 -18.34 -2.65 -13.67
C ALA A 143 -17.94 -2.88 -12.20
N THR A 144 -16.97 -3.77 -11.95
CA THR A 144 -16.43 -4.08 -10.62
C THR A 144 -15.06 -3.40 -10.46
N ALA A 145 -15.09 -2.10 -10.13
CA ALA A 145 -13.90 -1.31 -9.81
C ALA A 145 -12.92 -2.10 -8.94
N ARG A 146 -11.69 -2.30 -9.43
CA ARG A 146 -10.65 -2.99 -8.66
C ARG A 146 -10.17 -2.06 -7.55
N PRO A 147 -9.99 -2.54 -6.31
CA PRO A 147 -9.51 -1.72 -5.19
C PRO A 147 -8.06 -1.22 -5.40
N LEU A 148 -7.31 -1.84 -6.32
CA LEU A 148 -5.92 -1.56 -6.61
C LEU A 148 -5.71 -1.44 -8.13
N PRO A 149 -4.73 -0.64 -8.58
CA PRO A 149 -4.32 -0.61 -9.97
C PRO A 149 -3.96 -1.99 -10.51
N PRO A 150 -4.26 -2.28 -11.78
CA PRO A 150 -3.83 -3.51 -12.43
C PRO A 150 -2.32 -3.75 -12.26
N GLY A 151 -1.94 -4.97 -11.86
CA GLY A 151 -0.54 -5.38 -11.72
C GLY A 151 0.11 -5.07 -10.37
N TRP A 152 -0.59 -4.49 -9.39
CA TRP A 152 0.01 -4.12 -8.10
C TRP A 152 -0.06 -5.18 -6.96
N ALA A 153 -0.63 -6.38 -7.14
CA ALA A 153 -0.56 -7.43 -6.09
C ALA A 153 -0.41 -8.86 -6.65
N PRO A 154 0.31 -9.79 -5.97
CA PRO A 154 0.91 -9.74 -4.61
C PRO A 154 2.44 -10.02 -4.54
N ALA A 155 3.08 -9.75 -3.39
CA ALA A 155 4.27 -10.49 -2.95
C ALA A 155 3.78 -11.57 -1.98
N GLU A 156 3.89 -12.83 -2.39
CA GLU A 156 3.42 -14.00 -1.65
C GLU A 156 3.99 -13.98 -0.23
N SER A 157 3.12 -14.04 0.78
CA SER A 157 3.53 -14.22 2.16
C SER A 157 4.14 -15.61 2.28
N ALA A 158 5.47 -15.71 2.25
CA ALA A 158 6.12 -16.94 2.68
C ALA A 158 5.67 -17.24 4.12
N PRO A 159 5.10 -18.42 4.41
CA PRO A 159 4.90 -18.82 5.80
C PRO A 159 6.26 -18.80 6.50
N PRO A 160 6.32 -18.47 7.80
CA PRO A 160 7.57 -18.54 8.54
C PRO A 160 8.14 -19.95 8.40
N THR A 161 9.38 -20.05 7.94
CA THR A 161 10.15 -21.29 7.96
C THR A 161 10.12 -21.81 9.39
N GLU A 162 9.37 -22.89 9.64
CA GLU A 162 9.47 -23.63 10.89
C GLU A 162 10.93 -24.01 11.08
N ALA A 163 11.56 -23.43 12.11
CA ALA A 163 12.84 -23.93 12.57
C ALA A 163 12.65 -25.41 12.95
N PRO A 164 13.56 -26.32 12.56
CA PRO A 164 13.41 -27.71 12.92
C PRO A 164 13.51 -27.83 14.44
N LEU A 165 12.47 -28.43 15.04
CA LEU A 165 12.54 -28.94 16.40
C LEU A 165 13.62 -30.04 16.40
N ALA A 166 14.82 -29.69 16.85
CA ALA A 166 15.83 -30.70 17.17
C ALA A 166 15.39 -31.38 18.48
N ALA A 167 14.99 -32.64 18.34
CA ALA A 167 14.82 -33.59 19.44
C ALA A 167 16.16 -34.04 20.02
#